data_AF-A0A6C0F8P9-F1
#
_entry.id   AF-A0A6C0F8P9-F1
#
_cell.length_a   1.000
_cell.length_b   1.000
_cell.length_c   1.000
_cell.angle_alpha   90.00
_cell.angle_beta   90.00
_cell.angle_gamma   90.00
#
_symmetry.space_group_name_H-M   'P 1'
#
loop_
_entity.id
_entity.type
_entity.pdbx_description
1 polymer ?
#
loop_
_entity_poly.entity_id
_entity_poly.type
_entity_poly.pdbx_seq_one_letter_code
_entity_poly.pdbx_strand_id
1 'polypeptide(L)'
;MKLLYAPFLINIFLIILFGFIYWYFCDEFISKFEQTTDKANVLDFFYTSITIQAGIGYLGIVPISVLGKVLLMLQQICMISSNIIIIYLVHLHFFVL
;
A
#
# COMPACT_ATOMS: atom_id res chain seq x y z
N MET A 1 -9.22 -10.29 -21.23
CA MET A 1 -8.50 -11.02 -20.15
C MET A 1 -7.15 -10.39 -19.82
N LYS A 2 -6.18 -10.30 -20.76
CA LYS A 2 -4.84 -9.72 -20.49
C LYS A 2 -4.85 -8.30 -19.90
N LEU A 3 -5.83 -7.47 -20.30
CA LEU A 3 -6.01 -6.10 -19.82
C LEU A 3 -6.35 -5.99 -18.32
N LEU A 4 -6.92 -7.03 -17.72
CA LEU A 4 -7.30 -7.08 -16.30
C LEU A 4 -6.17 -7.62 -15.41
N TYR A 5 -5.33 -8.51 -15.94
CA TYR A 5 -4.23 -9.11 -15.18
C TYR A 5 -3.10 -8.12 -14.88
N ALA A 6 -2.75 -7.25 -15.82
CA ALA A 6 -1.67 -6.27 -15.59
C ALA A 6 -1.98 -5.29 -14.44
N PRO A 7 -3.17 -4.67 -14.36
CA PRO A 7 -3.62 -3.88 -13.21
C PRO A 7 -3.53 -4.62 -11.88
N PHE A 8 -3.99 -5.87 -11.87
CA PHE A 8 -3.99 -6.71 -10.67
C PHE A 8 -2.56 -6.99 -10.19
N LEU A 9 -1.66 -7.36 -11.11
CA LEU A 9 -0.26 -7.60 -10.81
C LEU A 9 0.46 -6.34 -10.33
N ILE A 10 0.17 -5.17 -10.91
CA ILE A 10 0.71 -3.88 -10.44
C ILE A 10 0.26 -3.62 -9.00
N ASN A 11 -1.02 -3.83 -8.69
CA ASN A 11 -1.53 -3.63 -7.33
C ASN A 11 -0.87 -4.58 -6.33
N ILE A 12 -0.74 -5.88 -6.64
CA ILE A 12 -0.01 -6.84 -5.80
C ILE A 12 1.45 -6.42 -5.62
N PHE A 13 2.11 -6.00 -6.70
CA PHE A 13 3.49 -5.53 -6.64
C PHE A 13 3.63 -4.31 -5.71
N LEU A 14 2.72 -3.34 -5.78
CA LEU A 14 2.73 -2.17 -4.89
C LEU A 14 2.53 -2.57 -3.42
N ILE A 15 1.60 -3.50 -3.12
CA ILE A 15 1.41 -4.01 -1.75
C ILE A 15 2.72 -4.61 -1.22
N ILE A 16 3.37 -5.45 -2.02
CA ILE A 16 4.61 -6.12 -1.60
C ILE A 16 5.73 -5.11 -1.43
N LEU A 17 5.91 -4.21 -2.40
CA LEU A 17 6.92 -3.16 -2.38
C LEU A 17 6.78 -2.27 -1.15
N PHE A 18 5.59 -1.74 -0.89
CA PHE A 18 5.37 -0.86 0.26
C PHE A 18 5.38 -1.61 1.58
N GLY A 19 4.93 -2.87 1.63
CA GLY A 19 5.10 -3.73 2.81
C GLY A 19 6.57 -3.88 3.20
N PHE A 20 7.46 -4.12 2.23
CA PHE A 20 8.91 -4.15 2.47
C PHE A 20 9.48 -2.80 2.87
N ILE A 21 9.06 -1.71 2.22
CA ILE A 21 9.51 -0.35 2.59
C ILE A 21 9.11 -0.04 4.03
N TYR A 22 7.88 -0.34 4.44
CA TYR A 22 7.43 -0.08 5.81
C TYR A 22 8.17 -0.93 6.84
N TRP A 23 8.46 -2.19 6.51
CA TRP A 23 9.29 -3.03 7.36
C TRP A 23 10.73 -2.52 7.46
N TYR A 24 11.32 -2.04 6.36
CA TYR A 24 12.66 -1.45 6.37
C TYR A 24 12.73 -0.16 7.20
N PHE A 25 11.69 0.68 7.12
CA PHE A 25 11.54 1.91 7.91
C PHE A 25 10.70 1.68 9.17
N CYS A 26 10.79 0.50 9.81
CA CYS A 26 9.94 0.15 10.94
C CYS A 26 10.06 1.12 12.12
N ASP A 27 11.24 1.72 12.33
CA ASP A 27 11.51 2.72 13.37
C ASP A 27 10.68 4.01 13.20
N GLU A 28 10.13 4.26 12.01
CA GLU A 28 9.27 5.41 11.71
C GLU A 28 7.80 5.19 12.12
N PHE A 29 7.48 3.99 12.62
CA PHE A 29 6.15 3.56 13.01
C PHE A 29 6.12 3.03 14.45
N ILE A 30 4.95 3.10 15.09
CA ILE A 30 4.72 2.51 16.41
C ILE A 30 3.63 1.44 16.34
N SER A 31 3.88 0.32 17.01
CA SER A 31 2.89 -0.73 17.27
C SER A 31 1.96 -0.27 18.39
N LYS A 32 0.66 -0.15 18.12
CA LYS A 32 -0.34 0.28 19.12
C LYS A 32 -0.97 -0.88 19.90
N PHE A 33 -0.91 -2.11 19.38
CA PHE A 33 -1.52 -3.27 20.03
C PHE A 33 -0.63 -3.94 21.07
N GLU A 34 0.65 -3.56 21.13
CA GLU A 34 1.62 -4.17 22.03
C GLU A 34 1.95 -3.22 23.20
N GLN A 35 1.12 -3.30 24.25
CA GLN A 35 1.50 -2.86 25.61
C GLN A 35 2.59 -3.77 26.22
N THR A 36 2.96 -4.85 25.53
CA THR A 36 4.04 -5.78 25.86
C THR A 36 5.21 -5.53 24.90
N THR A 37 6.43 -5.68 25.38
CA THR A 37 7.72 -5.32 24.73
C THR A 37 8.04 -5.93 23.36
N ASP A 38 7.08 -6.58 22.69
CA ASP A 38 7.30 -7.16 21.38
C ASP A 38 7.26 -6.08 20.29
N LYS A 39 8.18 -6.22 19.33
CA LYS A 39 8.29 -5.33 18.18
C LYS A 39 7.30 -5.79 17.12
N ALA A 40 6.67 -4.84 16.43
CA ALA A 40 5.78 -5.11 15.29
C ALA A 40 6.39 -6.15 14.34
N ASN A 41 5.60 -7.17 14.02
CA ASN A 41 6.05 -8.26 13.16
C ASN A 41 6.05 -7.79 11.70
N VAL A 42 6.84 -8.43 10.84
CA VAL A 42 6.89 -8.16 9.40
C VAL A 42 5.47 -8.19 8.80
N LEU A 43 4.67 -9.18 9.21
CA LEU A 43 3.30 -9.36 8.73
C LEU A 43 2.40 -8.16 9.03
N ASP A 44 2.63 -7.45 10.13
CA ASP A 44 1.84 -6.27 10.48
C ASP A 44 2.10 -5.12 9.50
N PHE A 45 3.34 -4.98 9.00
CA PHE A 45 3.69 -3.99 7.98
C PHE A 45 3.07 -4.32 6.62
N PHE A 46 3.04 -5.60 6.24
CA PHE A 46 2.33 -6.04 5.02
C PHE A 46 0.82 -5.83 5.16
N TYR A 47 0.25 -6.15 6.32
CA TYR A 47 -1.15 -5.89 6.60
C TYR A 47 -1.48 -4.39 6.56
N THR A 48 -0.57 -3.55 7.06
CA THR A 48 -0.66 -2.09 6.94
C THR A 48 -0.68 -1.66 5.47
N SER A 49 0.21 -2.19 4.64
CA SER A 49 0.21 -1.86 3.20
C SER A 49 -1.08 -2.30 2.50
N ILE A 50 -1.60 -3.49 2.81
CA ILE A 50 -2.89 -3.98 2.27
C ILE A 50 -4.05 -3.08 2.69
N THR A 51 -4.14 -2.74 3.98
CA THR A 51 -5.27 -1.95 4.51
C THR A 51 -5.24 -0.50 4.05
N ILE A 52 -4.05 0.10 3.92
CA ILE A 52 -3.87 1.40 3.26
C ILE A 52 -4.30 1.30 1.80
N GLN A 53 -3.96 0.20 1.13
CA GLN A 53 -4.33 -0.03 -0.26
C GLN A 53 -5.84 -0.20 -0.48
N ALA A 54 -6.50 -0.87 0.46
CA ALA A 54 -7.95 -1.02 0.49
C ALA A 54 -8.69 0.25 0.94
N GLY A 55 -7.99 1.29 1.42
CA GLY A 55 -8.60 2.51 1.94
C GLY A 55 -9.26 2.37 3.31
N ILE A 56 -9.02 1.25 4.01
CA ILE A 56 -9.59 0.97 5.35
C ILE A 56 -8.65 1.49 6.44
N GLY A 57 -7.34 1.40 6.21
CA GLY A 57 -6.30 1.68 7.19
C GLY A 57 -6.19 0.62 8.28
N TYR A 58 -5.05 0.63 8.99
CA TYR A 58 -4.80 -0.25 10.13
C TYR A 58 -4.34 0.60 11.32
N LEU A 59 -5.02 0.44 12.46
CA LEU A 59 -4.71 1.19 13.67
C LEU A 59 -3.56 0.58 14.49
N GLY A 60 -3.12 -0.64 14.13
CA GLY A 60 -2.08 -1.34 14.86
C GLY A 60 -0.68 -0.86 14.56
N ILE A 61 -0.44 -0.30 13.37
CA ILE A 61 0.80 0.36 13.00
C ILE A 61 0.45 1.78 12.58
N VAL A 62 0.99 2.76 13.29
CA VAL A 62 0.77 4.18 12.99
C VAL A 62 2.09 4.90 12.82
N PRO A 63 2.22 5.81 11.84
CA PRO A 63 3.44 6.55 11.63
C PRO A 63 3.64 7.57 12.75
N ILE A 64 4.82 7.58 13.37
CA ILE A 64 5.18 8.56 14.40
C ILE A 64 5.94 9.75 13.82
N SER A 65 6.69 9.53 12.75
CA SER A 65 7.52 10.57 12.13
C SER A 65 6.87 11.19 10.89
N VAL A 66 7.47 12.27 10.42
CA VAL A 66 7.13 12.88 9.14
C VAL A 66 7.44 11.91 7.99
N LEU A 67 8.54 11.19 8.07
CA LEU A 67 8.94 10.23 7.03
C LEU A 67 7.91 9.10 6.89
N GLY A 68 7.48 8.49 8.01
CA GLY A 68 6.44 7.45 7.99
C GLY A 68 5.14 7.94 7.36
N LYS A 69 4.72 9.18 7.67
CA LYS A 69 3.53 9.79 7.04
C LYS A 69 3.73 9.99 5.54
N VAL A 70 4.89 10.48 5.11
CA VAL A 70 5.23 10.64 3.69
C VAL A 70 5.21 9.29 2.97
N LEU A 71 5.72 8.23 3.58
CA LEU A 71 5.70 6.88 3.01
C LEU A 71 4.27 6.35 2.79
N LEU A 72 3.36 6.59 3.73
CA LEU A 72 1.93 6.26 3.56
C LEU A 72 1.28 7.08 2.43
N MET A 73 1.56 8.38 2.39
CA MET A 73 1.06 9.27 1.33
C MET A 73 1.58 8.87 -0.04
N LEU A 74 2.83 8.42 -0.13
CA LEU A 74 3.44 8.01 -1.39
C LEU A 74 2.80 6.72 -1.93
N GLN A 75 2.49 5.75 -1.07
CA GLN A 75 1.69 4.58 -1.47
C GLN A 75 0.33 5.01 -2.04
N GLN A 76 -0.40 5.88 -1.34
CA GLN A 76 -1.69 6.40 -1.80
C GLN A 76 -1.60 7.08 -3.17
N ILE A 77 -0.57 7.90 -3.41
CA ILE A 77 -0.35 8.55 -4.71
C ILE A 77 -0.11 7.50 -5.80
N CYS A 78 0.77 6.52 -5.57
CA CYS A 78 1.04 5.45 -6.54
C CYS A 78 -0.23 4.67 -6.91
N MET A 79 -1.13 4.44 -5.95
CA MET A 79 -2.40 3.78 -6.20
C MET A 79 -3.36 4.63 -7.02
N ILE A 80 -3.49 5.92 -6.69
CA ILE A 80 -4.33 6.84 -7.46
C ILE A 80 -3.84 6.89 -8.91
N SER A 81 -2.53 7.03 -9.12
CA SER A 81 -1.93 7.00 -10.45
C SER A 81 -2.21 5.68 -11.17
N SER A 82 -2.07 4.54 -10.48
CA SER A 82 -2.37 3.22 -11.05
C SER A 82 -3.83 3.12 -11.47
N ASN A 83 -4.78 3.58 -10.64
CA ASN A 83 -6.20 3.58 -10.95
C ASN A 83 -6.54 4.45 -12.17
N ILE A 84 -5.93 5.63 -12.31
CA ILE A 84 -6.11 6.49 -13.48
C ILE A 84 -5.63 5.78 -14.76
N ILE A 85 -4.45 5.14 -14.72
CA ILE A 85 -3.91 4.39 -15.85
C ILE A 85 -4.85 3.24 -16.23
N ILE A 86 -5.39 2.52 -15.24
CA ILE A 86 -6.35 1.42 -15.46
C ILE A 86 -7.60 1.94 -16.16
N ILE A 87 -8.19 3.02 -15.67
CA ILE A 87 -9.38 3.65 -16.27
C ILE A 87 -9.10 4.06 -17.71
N TYR A 88 -7.95 4.71 -17.96
CA TYR A 88 -7.56 5.12 -19.31
C TYR A 88 -7.41 3.94 -20.27
N LEU A 89 -6.73 2.87 -19.84
CA LEU A 89 -6.55 1.66 -20.65
C LEU A 89 -7.87 0.94 -20.95
N VAL A 90 -8.77 0.87 -19.97
CA VAL A 90 -10.11 0.29 -20.14
C VAL A 90 -10.95 1.15 -21.11
N HIS A 91 -10.94 2.47 -20.94
CA HIS A 91 -11.67 3.39 -21.82
C HIS A 91 -11.17 3.30 -23.27
N LEU A 92 -9.86 3.29 -23.48
CA LEU A 92 -9.26 3.15 -24.82
C LEU A 92 -9.68 1.84 -25.49
N HIS A 93 -9.68 0.72 -24.75
CA HIS A 93 -10.11 -0.57 -25.29
C HIS A 93 -11.59 -0.57 -25.71
N PHE A 94 -12.46 0.14 -24.98
CA PHE A 94 -13.89 0.20 -25.30
C PHE A 94 -14.21 1.10 -26.50
N PHE A 95 -13.34 2.07 -26.82
CA PHE A 95 -13.55 3.00 -27.94
C PHE A 95 -12.93 2.52 -29.25
N VAL A 96 -11.92 1.65 -29.18
CA VAL A 96 -11.19 1.08 -30.35
C VAL A 96 -11.89 -0.16 -30.93
N LEU A 97 -12.90 -0.71 -30.24
CA LEU A 97 -13.61 -1.94 -30.59
C LEU A 97 -15.09 -1.67 -30.82
#